data_AF-A0AA37PA38-F1
#
_entry.id   AF-A0AA37PA38-F1
#
_cell.length_a   1.000
_cell.length_b   1.000
_cell.length_c   1.000
_cell.angle_alpha   90.00
_cell.angle_beta   90.00
_cell.angle_gamma   90.00
#
_symmetry.space_group_name_H-M   'P 1'
#
loop_
_entity.id
_entity.type
_entity.pdbx_description
1 polymer ?
#
loop_
_entity_poly.entity_id
_entity_poly.type
_entity_poly.pdbx_seq_one_letter_code
_entity_poly.pdbx_strand_id
1 'polypeptide(L)'
;MALDLILPGPAVASATAETVDLGEVHEPKEESIKVFKEIEHDLKKELLHIRREYQKHEPEYFQAVAHLDDHKLAAFGPDDLTAVRVAVSAYGIHLFGKIRIPALPDSGPAYIHFRAFVPGGEPPKLHSIHTEEKEHSDGDKTYRAIFTKEDALEWFDT
;
A
#
# COMPACT_ATOMS: atom_id res chain seq x y z
N MET A 1 10.70 -37.97 -36.51
CA MET A 1 9.77 -36.81 -36.44
C MET A 1 10.17 -36.03 -35.20
N ALA A 2 10.82 -34.89 -35.40
CA ALA A 2 11.16 -33.96 -34.33
C ALA A 2 9.90 -33.19 -33.97
N LEU A 3 9.46 -33.25 -32.71
CA LEU A 3 8.46 -32.34 -32.18
C LEU A 3 9.20 -31.10 -31.66
N ASP A 4 8.94 -29.97 -32.31
CA ASP A 4 9.34 -28.64 -31.88
C ASP A 4 8.80 -28.35 -30.47
N LEU A 5 9.73 -28.20 -29.52
CA LEU A 5 9.48 -27.58 -28.22
C LEU A 5 9.36 -26.07 -28.43
N ILE A 6 8.13 -25.59 -28.53
CA ILE A 6 7.80 -24.17 -28.41
C ILE A 6 8.15 -23.75 -26.97
N LEU A 7 9.24 -23.02 -26.82
CA LEU A 7 9.56 -22.32 -25.58
C LEU A 7 8.49 -21.25 -25.34
N PRO A 8 7.82 -21.22 -24.18
CA PRO A 8 6.97 -20.08 -23.85
C PRO A 8 7.85 -18.83 -23.72
N GLY A 9 7.46 -17.75 -24.42
CA GLY A 9 8.10 -16.45 -24.31
C GLY A 9 8.10 -15.92 -22.87
N PRO A 10 8.95 -14.94 -22.54
CA PRO A 10 9.07 -14.45 -21.18
C PRO A 10 7.71 -13.93 -20.70
N ALA A 11 7.16 -14.57 -19.68
CA ALA A 11 6.03 -14.05 -18.94
C ALA A 11 6.41 -12.68 -18.38
N VAL A 12 5.54 -11.69 -18.57
CA VAL A 12 5.63 -10.40 -17.87
C VAL A 12 5.50 -10.72 -16.39
N ALA A 13 6.63 -10.79 -15.69
CA ALA A 13 6.67 -11.10 -14.27
C ALA A 13 6.12 -9.89 -13.49
N SER A 14 4.81 -9.90 -13.25
CA SER A 14 4.29 -9.26 -12.04
C SER A 14 4.97 -9.96 -10.88
N ALA A 15 5.60 -9.21 -9.98
CA ALA A 15 6.19 -9.79 -8.78
C ALA A 15 5.03 -10.38 -7.95
N THR A 16 4.79 -11.68 -8.06
CA THR A 16 3.83 -12.39 -7.22
C THR A 16 4.49 -12.70 -5.87
N ALA A 17 3.68 -12.77 -4.81
CA ALA A 17 4.11 -13.05 -3.43
C ALA A 17 5.02 -14.29 -3.28
N GLU A 18 5.01 -15.19 -4.27
CA GLU A 18 5.80 -16.43 -4.31
C GLU A 18 7.29 -16.24 -4.63
N THR A 19 7.71 -15.04 -5.05
CA THR A 19 9.11 -14.76 -5.46
C THR A 19 9.82 -13.69 -4.61
N VAL A 20 9.16 -13.21 -3.56
CA VAL A 20 9.65 -12.13 -2.71
C VAL A 20 9.90 -12.63 -1.30
N ASP A 21 11.08 -12.32 -0.76
CA ASP A 21 11.37 -12.59 0.65
C ASP A 21 10.72 -11.50 1.49
N LEU A 22 9.56 -11.80 2.07
CA LEU A 22 8.76 -10.85 2.83
C LEU A 22 9.25 -10.84 4.30
N GLY A 23 10.07 -9.86 4.64
CA GLY A 23 10.68 -9.72 5.96
C GLY A 23 9.68 -9.43 7.08
N GLU A 24 10.16 -9.29 8.32
CA GLU A 24 9.31 -8.96 9.48
C GLU A 24 8.86 -7.50 9.48
N VAL A 25 7.69 -7.24 10.08
CA VAL A 25 7.23 -5.87 10.35
C VAL A 25 8.11 -5.28 11.45
N HIS A 26 8.61 -4.07 11.24
CA HIS A 26 9.44 -3.39 12.21
C HIS A 26 9.16 -1.88 12.25
N GLU A 27 9.65 -1.21 13.28
CA GLU A 27 9.60 0.25 13.37
C GLU A 27 10.40 0.90 12.22
N PRO A 28 9.97 2.06 11.70
CA PRO A 28 10.66 2.73 10.60
C PRO A 28 12.10 3.07 10.97
N LYS A 29 13.01 2.67 10.10
CA LYS A 29 14.43 3.02 10.15
C LYS A 29 14.70 4.21 9.24
N GLU A 30 15.88 4.81 9.38
CA GLU A 30 16.29 5.99 8.61
C GLU A 30 16.08 5.82 7.10
N GLU A 31 16.44 4.65 6.54
CA GLU A 31 16.27 4.36 5.11
C GLU A 31 14.80 4.33 4.68
N SER A 32 13.91 3.71 5.46
CA SER A 32 12.48 3.72 5.15
C SER A 32 11.86 5.11 5.28
N ILE A 33 12.37 5.93 6.21
CA ILE A 33 11.93 7.33 6.35
C ILE A 33 12.39 8.16 5.15
N LYS A 34 13.61 7.93 4.63
CA LYS A 34 14.08 8.58 3.40
C LYS A 34 13.20 8.21 2.22
N VAL A 35 12.92 6.91 2.02
CA VAL A 35 12.02 6.44 0.96
C VAL A 35 10.65 7.08 1.10
N PHE A 36 10.08 7.12 2.31
CA PHE A 36 8.81 7.77 2.56
C PHE A 36 8.82 9.27 2.19
N LYS A 37 9.86 10.02 2.58
CA LYS A 37 9.97 11.45 2.26
C LYS A 37 10.01 11.72 0.75
N GLU A 38 10.69 10.87 0.00
CA GLU A 38 10.77 10.98 -1.47
C GLU A 38 9.40 10.76 -2.13
N ILE A 39 8.60 9.81 -1.62
CA ILE A 39 7.28 9.49 -2.19
C ILE A 39 6.12 10.25 -1.52
N GLU A 40 6.36 11.00 -0.43
CA GLU A 40 5.31 11.58 0.42
C GLU A 40 4.32 12.43 -0.39
N HIS A 41 4.86 13.25 -1.31
CA HIS A 41 4.05 14.09 -2.19
C HIS A 41 3.14 13.27 -3.09
N ASP A 42 3.70 12.26 -3.76
CA ASP A 42 2.97 11.38 -4.67
C ASP A 42 1.94 10.54 -3.92
N LEU A 43 2.28 10.06 -2.72
CA LEU A 43 1.38 9.32 -1.85
C LEU A 43 0.17 10.15 -1.43
N LYS A 44 0.38 11.40 -1.02
CA LYS A 44 -0.72 12.32 -0.68
C LYS A 44 -1.60 12.60 -1.89
N LYS A 45 -0.99 12.85 -3.04
CA LYS A 45 -1.71 13.11 -4.29
C LYS A 45 -2.55 11.92 -4.71
N GLU A 46 -1.98 10.72 -4.67
CA GLU A 46 -2.66 9.49 -5.05
C GLU A 46 -3.77 9.14 -4.07
N LEU A 47 -3.56 9.29 -2.76
CA LEU A 47 -4.59 9.10 -1.74
C LEU A 47 -5.83 9.96 -2.00
N LEU A 48 -5.61 11.24 -2.31
CA LEU A 48 -6.72 12.15 -2.63
C LEU A 48 -7.36 11.83 -3.98
N HIS A 49 -6.58 11.33 -4.94
CA HIS A 49 -7.11 10.87 -6.22
C HIS A 49 -8.04 9.67 -6.02
N ILE A 50 -7.56 8.59 -5.40
CA ILE A 50 -8.36 7.38 -5.17
C ILE A 50 -9.59 7.69 -4.30
N ARG A 51 -9.46 8.55 -3.27
CA ARG A 51 -10.60 8.98 -2.45
C ARG A 51 -11.71 9.54 -3.34
N ARG A 52 -11.38 10.44 -4.26
CA ARG A 52 -12.35 11.12 -5.12
C ARG A 52 -12.94 10.18 -6.17
N GLU A 53 -12.16 9.22 -6.67
CA GLU A 53 -12.66 8.19 -7.59
C GLU A 53 -13.66 7.27 -6.87
N TYR A 54 -13.29 6.72 -5.71
CA TYR A 54 -14.17 5.85 -4.93
C TYR A 54 -15.42 6.57 -4.45
N GLN A 55 -15.34 7.84 -4.05
CA GLN A 55 -16.53 8.63 -3.66
C GLN A 55 -17.60 8.73 -4.77
N LYS A 56 -17.27 8.52 -6.05
CA LYS A 56 -18.25 8.54 -7.15
C LYS A 56 -19.03 7.24 -7.29
N HIS A 57 -18.41 6.11 -6.95
CA HIS A 57 -18.90 4.78 -7.33
C HIS A 57 -19.06 3.83 -6.14
N GLU A 58 -18.15 3.89 -5.18
CA GLU A 58 -18.03 2.98 -4.02
C GLU A 58 -17.52 3.75 -2.79
N PRO A 59 -18.33 4.67 -2.21
CA PRO A 59 -17.91 5.51 -1.08
C PRO A 59 -17.54 4.72 0.18
N GLU A 60 -17.95 3.45 0.27
CA GLU A 60 -17.71 2.52 1.37
C GLU A 60 -16.23 2.42 1.73
N TYR A 61 -15.32 2.43 0.74
CA TYR A 61 -13.86 2.36 0.96
C TYR A 61 -13.34 3.45 1.90
N PHE A 62 -13.89 4.67 1.81
CA PHE A 62 -13.46 5.84 2.58
C PHE A 62 -14.47 6.24 3.66
N GLN A 63 -15.46 5.39 3.95
CA GLN A 63 -16.54 5.71 4.88
C GLN A 63 -16.01 6.09 6.28
N ALA A 64 -14.95 5.43 6.73
CA ALA A 64 -14.28 5.72 8.00
C ALA A 64 -13.79 7.18 8.13
N VAL A 65 -13.47 7.82 7.00
CA VAL A 65 -12.92 9.18 6.93
C VAL A 65 -13.79 10.14 6.13
N ALA A 66 -15.04 9.78 5.85
CA ALA A 66 -15.97 10.61 5.09
C ALA A 66 -16.20 12.00 5.71
N HIS A 67 -16.02 12.11 7.04
CA HIS A 67 -16.16 13.34 7.80
C HIS A 67 -14.91 14.24 7.78
N LEU A 68 -13.77 13.77 7.27
CA LEU A 68 -12.53 14.55 7.17
C LEU A 68 -12.45 15.29 5.84
N ASP A 69 -11.90 16.50 5.84
CA ASP A 69 -11.50 17.17 4.61
C ASP A 69 -10.18 16.59 4.05
N ASP A 70 -9.88 16.89 2.78
CA ASP A 70 -8.67 16.40 2.08
C ASP A 70 -7.39 16.85 2.78
N HIS A 71 -7.37 18.05 3.37
CA HIS A 71 -6.20 18.58 4.05
C HIS A 71 -5.88 17.77 5.32
N LYS A 72 -6.89 17.41 6.11
CA LYS A 72 -6.74 16.57 7.30
C LYS A 72 -6.38 15.13 6.96
N LEU A 73 -6.94 14.58 5.88
CA LEU A 73 -6.63 13.23 5.44
C LEU A 73 -5.16 13.11 4.99
N ALA A 74 -4.64 14.12 4.29
CA ALA A 74 -3.27 14.17 3.78
C ALA A 74 -2.28 14.92 4.71
N ALA A 75 -2.64 15.16 5.98
CA ALA A 75 -1.82 15.91 6.93
C ALA A 75 -0.64 15.11 7.52
N PHE A 76 -0.56 13.80 7.25
CA PHE A 76 0.48 12.92 7.78
C PHE A 76 1.88 13.32 7.29
N GLY A 77 2.91 13.00 8.08
CA GLY A 77 4.31 13.20 7.74
C GLY A 77 5.20 12.02 8.18
N PRO A 78 6.52 12.20 8.18
CA PRO A 78 7.47 11.13 8.51
C PRO A 78 7.27 10.52 9.91
N ASP A 79 6.83 11.32 10.87
CA ASP A 79 6.59 10.89 12.25
C ASP A 79 5.32 10.03 12.39
N ASP A 80 4.44 10.05 11.38
CA ASP A 80 3.22 9.25 11.35
C ASP A 80 3.42 7.88 10.68
N LEU A 81 4.60 7.63 10.09
CA LEU A 81 4.99 6.31 9.63
C LEU A 81 5.25 5.44 10.87
N THR A 82 4.33 4.53 11.19
CA THR A 82 4.37 3.77 12.45
C THR A 82 5.02 2.40 12.33
N ALA A 83 4.92 1.78 11.16
CA ALA A 83 5.47 0.46 10.91
C ALA A 83 5.81 0.32 9.44
N VAL A 84 6.85 -0.46 9.17
CA VAL A 84 7.28 -0.77 7.82
C VAL A 84 7.57 -2.25 7.69
N ARG A 85 7.49 -2.75 6.46
CA ARG A 85 7.87 -4.11 6.10
C ARG A 85 8.59 -4.07 4.77
N VAL A 86 9.64 -4.85 4.65
CA VAL A 86 10.48 -4.86 3.47
C VAL A 86 10.35 -6.21 2.80
N ALA A 87 10.10 -6.20 1.49
CA ALA A 87 10.19 -7.39 0.66
C ALA A 87 11.30 -7.21 -0.37
N VAL A 88 12.17 -8.20 -0.52
CA VAL A 88 13.26 -8.17 -1.50
C VAL A 88 12.88 -9.01 -2.71
N SER A 89 13.03 -8.44 -3.91
CA SER A 89 12.85 -9.13 -5.19
C SER A 89 14.14 -9.09 -6.01
N ALA A 90 14.18 -9.82 -7.12
CA ALA A 90 15.32 -9.82 -8.04
C ALA A 90 15.59 -8.45 -8.69
N TYR A 91 14.60 -7.55 -8.69
CA TYR A 91 14.63 -6.27 -9.41
C TYR A 91 14.73 -5.05 -8.50
N GLY A 92 14.60 -5.23 -7.19
CA GLY A 92 14.64 -4.14 -6.22
C GLY A 92 13.98 -4.50 -4.90
N ILE A 93 13.65 -3.47 -4.14
CA ILE A 93 13.06 -3.58 -2.80
C ILE A 93 11.65 -3.03 -2.83
N HIS A 94 10.69 -3.78 -2.30
CA HIS A 94 9.34 -3.30 -2.01
C HIS A 94 9.29 -2.87 -0.54
N LEU A 95 9.04 -1.59 -0.30
CA LEU A 95 8.79 -1.05 1.03
C LEU A 95 7.28 -0.93 1.22
N PHE A 96 6.77 -1.64 2.21
CA PHE A 96 5.43 -1.44 2.72
C PHE A 96 5.50 -0.50 3.91
N GLY A 97 4.57 0.44 4.01
CA GLY A 97 4.47 1.30 5.18
C GLY A 97 3.04 1.46 5.67
N LYS A 98 2.91 1.53 6.99
CA LYS A 98 1.68 1.84 7.72
C LYS A 98 1.78 3.26 8.27
N ILE A 99 0.93 4.13 7.77
CA ILE A 99 0.88 5.55 8.15
C ILE A 99 -0.36 5.80 8.95
N ARG A 100 -0.21 6.52 10.06
CA ARG A 100 -1.31 7.03 10.86
C ARG A 100 -1.83 8.34 10.28
N ILE A 101 -3.15 8.53 10.25
CA ILE A 101 -3.78 9.80 9.92
C ILE A 101 -3.85 10.62 11.22
N PRO A 102 -3.16 11.76 11.34
CA PRO A 102 -3.06 12.52 12.59
C PRO A 102 -4.41 12.97 13.17
N ALA A 103 -5.37 13.23 12.28
CA ALA A 103 -6.70 13.73 12.62
C ALA A 103 -7.61 12.70 13.29
N LEU A 104 -7.19 11.43 13.39
CA LEU A 104 -7.99 10.32 13.91
C LEU A 104 -7.37 9.72 15.18
N PRO A 105 -8.18 9.14 16.07
CA PRO A 105 -7.69 8.40 17.24
C PRO A 105 -7.18 7.01 16.86
N ASP A 106 -6.20 6.52 17.62
CA ASP A 106 -5.56 5.21 17.38
C ASP A 106 -6.47 4.01 17.63
N SER A 107 -7.58 4.24 18.34
CA SER A 107 -8.57 3.22 18.70
C SER A 107 -9.47 2.79 17.54
N GLY A 108 -9.39 3.46 16.39
CA GLY A 108 -10.26 3.23 15.25
C GLY A 108 -9.50 3.02 13.94
N PRO A 109 -10.24 2.93 12.82
CA PRO A 109 -9.63 2.99 11.50
C PRO A 109 -8.98 4.36 11.32
N ALA A 110 -7.65 4.38 11.35
CA ALA A 110 -6.84 5.58 11.33
C ALA A 110 -5.55 5.40 10.54
N TYR A 111 -5.40 4.29 9.83
CA TYR A 111 -4.16 3.91 9.18
C TYR A 111 -4.35 3.69 7.69
N ILE A 112 -3.33 4.06 6.92
CA ILE A 112 -3.24 3.80 5.48
C ILE A 112 -2.02 2.93 5.26
N HIS A 113 -2.15 1.91 4.43
CA HIS A 113 -1.01 1.10 4.00
C HIS A 113 -0.62 1.49 2.58
N PHE A 114 0.67 1.64 2.33
CA PHE A 114 1.20 1.90 0.98
C PHE A 114 2.30 0.90 0.64
N ARG A 115 2.50 0.70 -0.66
CA ARG A 115 3.62 -0.03 -1.23
C ARG A 115 4.43 0.93 -2.09
N ALA A 116 5.73 0.99 -1.84
CA ALA A 116 6.69 1.70 -2.64
C ALA A 116 7.70 0.71 -3.23
N PHE A 117 8.20 1.02 -4.42
CA PHE A 117 9.24 0.24 -5.07
C PHE A 117 10.52 1.07 -5.15
N VAL A 118 11.62 0.48 -4.71
CA VAL A 118 12.97 1.06 -4.74
C VAL A 118 13.81 0.24 -5.72
N PRO A 119 14.00 0.71 -6.96
CA PRO A 119 14.85 0.03 -7.92
C PRO A 119 16.32 0.25 -7.57
N GLY A 120 17.20 -0.70 -7.92
CA GLY A 120 18.63 -0.55 -7.71
C GLY A 120 19.21 0.59 -8.57
N GLY A 121 19.40 1.78 -7.97
CA GLY A 121 20.03 2.94 -8.62
C GLY A 121 19.07 4.01 -9.17
N GLU A 122 17.76 3.86 -8.94
CA GLU A 122 16.74 4.87 -9.27
C GLU A 122 16.05 5.39 -8.01
N PRO A 123 15.41 6.59 -8.06
CA PRO A 123 14.62 7.07 -6.94
C PRO A 123 13.43 6.14 -6.66
N PRO A 124 13.01 6.04 -5.38
CA PRO A 124 11.85 5.27 -5.01
C PRO A 124 10.58 5.84 -5.65
N LYS A 125 9.64 4.96 -5.97
CA LYS A 125 8.35 5.34 -6.56
C LYS A 125 7.22 4.76 -5.73
N LEU A 126 6.17 5.54 -5.52
CA LEU A 126 4.91 5.01 -5.02
C LEU A 126 4.43 3.95 -6.02
N HIS A 127 4.12 2.76 -5.51
CA HIS A 127 3.59 1.68 -6.32
C HIS A 127 2.07 1.60 -6.19
N SER A 128 1.56 1.56 -4.97
CA SER A 128 0.11 1.53 -4.73
C SER A 128 -0.27 1.87 -3.29
N ILE A 129 -1.56 2.13 -3.06
CA ILE A 129 -2.17 2.32 -1.74
C ILE A 129 -3.14 1.16 -1.52
N HIS A 130 -3.06 0.53 -0.36
CA HIS A 130 -3.87 -0.64 -0.07
C HIS A 130 -5.35 -0.29 0.04
N THR A 131 -6.15 -1.00 -0.73
CA THR A 131 -7.60 -1.09 -0.57
C THR A 131 -7.99 -2.56 -0.50
N GLU A 132 -8.92 -2.87 0.39
CA GLU A 132 -9.40 -4.23 0.62
C GLU A 132 -10.87 -4.34 0.22
N GLU A 133 -11.15 -5.30 -0.65
CA GLU A 133 -12.49 -5.86 -0.89
C GLU A 133 -12.50 -7.27 -0.29
N LYS A 134 -13.42 -7.53 0.64
CA LYS A 134 -13.57 -8.82 1.28
C LYS A 134 -15.00 -9.32 1.15
N GLU A 135 -15.15 -10.49 0.54
CA GLU A 135 -16.43 -11.19 0.42
C GLU A 135 -16.66 -12.07 1.67
N HIS A 136 -17.85 -11.96 2.24
CA HIS A 136 -18.31 -12.72 3.39
C HIS A 136 -19.10 -13.96 2.96
N SER A 137 -19.22 -14.93 3.87
CA SER A 137 -19.85 -16.23 3.63
C SER A 137 -21.32 -16.15 3.22
N ASP A 138 -21.97 -15.02 3.49
CA ASP A 138 -23.36 -14.68 3.16
C ASP A 138 -23.51 -13.97 1.80
N GLY A 139 -22.39 -13.66 1.14
CA GLY A 139 -22.35 -12.91 -0.12
C GLY A 139 -22.25 -11.39 0.05
N ASP A 140 -22.18 -10.87 1.28
CA ASP A 140 -21.93 -9.45 1.52
C ASP A 140 -20.46 -9.11 1.29
N LYS A 141 -20.21 -7.90 0.80
CA LYS A 141 -18.85 -7.39 0.55
C LYS A 141 -18.54 -6.22 1.46
N THR A 142 -17.38 -6.24 2.09
CA THR A 142 -16.83 -5.07 2.79
C THR A 142 -15.71 -4.46 2.01
N TYR A 143 -15.72 -3.13 1.94
CA TYR A 143 -14.76 -2.31 1.24
C TYR A 143 -14.10 -1.37 2.24
N ARG A 144 -12.77 -1.38 2.33
CA ARG A 144 -12.04 -0.45 3.21
C ARG A 144 -10.70 -0.03 2.61
N ALA A 145 -10.39 1.26 2.75
CA ALA A 145 -9.09 1.85 2.46
C ALA A 145 -8.40 2.38 3.73
N ILE A 146 -9.11 2.36 4.86
CA ILE A 146 -8.64 2.85 6.16
C ILE A 146 -8.61 1.68 7.14
N PHE A 147 -7.42 1.37 7.61
CA PHE A 147 -7.10 0.23 8.45
C PHE A 147 -6.94 0.65 9.91
N THR A 148 -6.94 -0.34 10.78
CA THR A 148 -6.70 -0.20 12.21
C THR A 148 -5.23 -0.43 12.53
N LYS A 149 -4.85 -0.14 13.78
CA LYS A 149 -3.50 -0.39 14.27
C LYS A 149 -3.11 -1.87 14.19
N GLU A 150 -4.07 -2.77 14.39
CA GLU A 150 -3.89 -4.22 14.49
C GLU A 150 -3.81 -4.91 13.13
N ASP A 151 -4.30 -4.27 12.05
CA ASP A 151 -4.25 -4.83 10.71
C ASP A 151 -2.80 -5.09 10.29
N ALA A 152 -2.50 -6.32 9.86
CA ALA A 152 -1.15 -6.70 9.47
C ALA A 152 -0.72 -5.96 8.19
N LEU A 153 0.58 -5.68 8.10
CA LEU A 153 1.17 -5.11 6.89
C LEU A 153 1.55 -6.28 5.97
N GLU A 154 0.56 -6.75 5.21
CA GLU A 154 0.69 -7.90 4.30
C GLU A 154 1.01 -7.47 2.87
N TRP A 155 1.34 -8.43 2.01
CA TRP A 155 1.49 -8.19 0.59
C TRP A 155 0.12 -7.90 -0.04
N PHE A 156 0.02 -6.82 -0.81
CA PHE A 156 -1.15 -6.47 -1.61
C PHE A 156 -0.73 -6.01 -3.00
N ASP A 157 -1.50 -6.39 -4.03
CA ASP A 157 -1.28 -6.05 -5.44
C ASP A 157 -2.25 -5.00 -5.98
N THR A 158 -3.20 -4.57 -5.14
CA THR A 158 -4.08 -3.42 -5.39
C THR A 158 -3.29 -2.12 -5.38
#